data_AF-A0A5D0NGV4-F1
#
_entry.id   AF-A0A5D0NGV4-F1
#
_cell.length_a   1.000
_cell.length_b   1.000
_cell.length_c   1.000
_cell.angle_alpha   90.00
_cell.angle_beta   90.00
_cell.angle_gamma   90.00
#
_symmetry.space_group_name_H-M   'P 1'
#
loop_
_entity.id
_entity.type
_entity.pdbx_description
1 polymer ?
#
loop_
_entity_poly.entity_id
_entity_poly.type
_entity_poly.pdbx_seq_one_letter_code
_entity_poly.pdbx_strand_id
1 'polypeptide(L)'
;MNQERPEGLAAALLEAAAAAGIDLDVRRPAETDPTVLTSASVESDRGTFIVISGADPGLFSFWVVSRGVRVLSGVGGDLSAIAQVIDEWRSGTALREIGARWTFVNADINADERERGDLVALQWRELREDPDNDERIMPLLEAAHADPRLRALYPVVSHYRLLFSRRAAPPYEFLGLKAYRGRDGAHVVAGQDDVPLKETPSAEEAISFLASRIEESRSP
;
A
#
# COMPACT_ATOMS: atom_id res chain seq x y z
N MET A 1 -30.09 3.29 37.55
CA MET A 1 -29.55 4.62 37.19
C MET A 1 -28.92 4.45 35.82
N ASN A 2 -29.64 4.84 34.78
CA ASN A 2 -29.23 4.68 33.38
C ASN A 2 -27.95 5.49 33.14
N GLN A 3 -26.87 4.80 32.80
CA GLN A 3 -25.67 5.44 32.28
C GLN A 3 -25.90 5.67 30.79
N GLU A 4 -26.14 6.93 30.42
CA GLU A 4 -26.14 7.39 29.03
C GLU A 4 -24.78 7.11 28.40
N ARG A 5 -24.76 6.36 27.29
CA ARG A 5 -23.86 6.57 26.14
C ARG A 5 -24.43 5.78 24.95
N PRO A 6 -24.62 6.45 23.80
CA PRO A 6 -23.74 6.12 22.69
C PRO A 6 -23.53 7.33 21.76
N GLU A 7 -22.64 8.25 22.07
CA GLU A 7 -22.27 9.30 21.09
C GLU A 7 -21.38 8.77 19.94
N GLY A 8 -21.15 7.45 19.88
CA GLY A 8 -20.37 6.78 18.85
C GLY A 8 -18.86 6.98 19.01
N LEU A 9 -18.08 6.22 18.25
CA LEU A 9 -16.61 6.26 18.31
C LEU A 9 -16.04 7.66 18.01
N ALA A 10 -16.64 8.40 17.08
CA ALA A 10 -16.19 9.75 16.74
C ALA A 10 -16.27 10.72 17.92
N ALA A 11 -17.36 10.70 18.71
CA ALA A 11 -17.47 11.56 19.88
C ALA A 11 -16.51 11.13 21.00
N ALA A 12 -16.40 9.83 21.26
CA ALA A 12 -15.44 9.31 22.24
C ALA A 12 -13.98 9.67 21.89
N LEU A 13 -13.63 9.68 20.60
CA LEU A 13 -12.31 10.12 20.13
C LEU A 13 -12.11 11.64 20.33
N LEU A 14 -13.14 12.46 20.03
CA LEU A 14 -13.10 13.90 20.26
C LEU A 14 -12.95 14.26 21.75
N GLU A 15 -13.70 13.58 22.62
CA GLU A 15 -13.59 13.75 24.08
C GLU A 15 -12.18 13.42 24.58
N ALA A 16 -11.62 12.28 24.13
CA ALA A 16 -10.27 11.87 24.49
C ALA A 16 -9.20 12.84 23.98
N ALA A 17 -9.35 13.34 22.75
CA ALA A 17 -8.47 14.35 22.17
C ALA A 17 -8.53 15.67 22.96
N ALA A 18 -9.73 16.17 23.25
CA ALA A 18 -9.91 17.40 24.01
C ALA A 18 -9.33 17.30 25.43
N ALA A 19 -9.50 16.15 26.09
CA ALA A 19 -8.90 15.89 27.40
C ALA A 19 -7.35 15.87 27.34
N ALA A 20 -6.77 15.49 26.20
CA ALA A 20 -5.33 15.56 25.94
C ALA A 20 -4.86 16.94 25.43
N GLY A 21 -5.76 17.93 25.27
CA GLY A 21 -5.44 19.25 24.73
C GLY A 21 -5.22 19.28 23.22
N ILE A 22 -5.72 18.27 22.50
CA ILE A 22 -5.58 18.10 21.05
C ILE A 22 -6.87 18.53 20.36
N ASP A 23 -6.75 19.41 19.38
CA ASP A 23 -7.85 19.81 18.52
C ASP A 23 -7.87 18.95 17.23
N LEU A 24 -8.83 18.03 17.15
CA LEU A 24 -9.05 17.14 16.02
C LEU A 24 -10.33 17.50 15.28
N ASP A 25 -10.25 17.64 13.96
CA ASP A 25 -11.42 17.69 13.09
C ASP A 25 -11.82 16.27 12.68
N VAL A 26 -12.67 15.64 13.50
CA VAL A 26 -13.13 14.26 13.26
C VAL A 26 -14.36 14.28 12.35
N ARG A 27 -14.19 13.73 11.16
CA ARG A 27 -15.30 13.45 10.24
C ARG A 27 -16.16 12.32 10.80
N ARG A 28 -17.43 12.63 11.00
CA ARG A 28 -18.47 11.66 11.36
C ARG A 28 -19.04 11.02 10.09
N PRO A 29 -19.25 9.69 10.07
CA PRO A 29 -20.06 9.08 9.02
C PRO A 29 -21.47 9.67 9.01
N ALA A 30 -22.16 9.59 7.87
CA ALA A 30 -23.56 10.01 7.81
C ALA A 30 -24.40 9.20 8.80
N GLU A 31 -25.46 9.77 9.38
CA GLU A 31 -26.33 9.05 10.34
C GLU A 31 -26.95 7.78 9.76
N THR A 32 -27.10 7.71 8.44
CA THR A 32 -27.59 6.54 7.70
C THR A 32 -26.52 5.48 7.45
N ASP A 33 -25.25 5.77 7.76
CA ASP A 33 -24.14 4.84 7.58
C ASP A 33 -24.15 3.78 8.69
N PRO A 34 -24.17 2.47 8.36
CA PRO A 34 -24.16 1.41 9.38
C PRO A 34 -22.91 1.44 10.28
N THR A 35 -21.87 2.18 9.91
CA THR A 35 -20.61 2.33 10.68
C THR A 35 -20.56 3.60 11.53
N VAL A 36 -21.62 4.42 11.56
CA VAL A 36 -21.65 5.73 12.25
C VAL A 36 -21.31 5.65 13.74
N LEU A 37 -21.66 4.55 14.41
CA LEU A 37 -21.36 4.36 15.82
C LEU A 37 -19.99 3.72 16.07
N THR A 38 -19.39 3.10 15.06
CA THR A 38 -18.22 2.22 15.20
C THR A 38 -17.00 2.69 14.44
N SER A 39 -17.07 3.84 13.75
CA SER A 39 -15.94 4.40 13.02
C SER A 39 -15.78 5.91 13.25
N ALA A 40 -14.54 6.37 13.13
CA ALA A 40 -14.16 7.76 13.14
C ALA A 40 -13.04 7.97 12.11
N SER A 41 -13.00 9.15 11.48
CA SER A 41 -11.91 9.46 10.55
C SER A 41 -11.44 10.89 10.70
N VAL A 42 -10.16 11.13 10.45
CA VAL A 42 -9.53 12.45 10.42
C VAL A 42 -8.84 12.60 9.08
N GLU A 43 -9.20 13.64 8.34
CA GLU A 43 -8.60 13.96 7.04
C GLU A 43 -7.46 14.98 7.22
N SER A 44 -6.43 14.86 6.39
CA SER A 44 -5.31 15.79 6.28
C SER A 44 -4.78 15.77 4.85
N ASP A 45 -3.94 16.74 4.51
CA ASP A 45 -3.10 16.73 3.31
C ASP A 45 -2.21 15.48 3.15
N ARG A 46 -1.88 14.80 4.26
CA ARG A 46 -1.13 13.53 4.27
C ARG A 46 -2.00 12.31 3.95
N GLY A 47 -3.32 12.41 4.06
CA GLY A 47 -4.24 11.29 3.81
C GLY A 47 -5.41 11.23 4.80
N THR A 48 -5.89 10.03 5.09
CA THR A 48 -7.00 9.80 6.01
C THR A 48 -6.59 8.81 7.09
N PHE A 49 -6.72 9.22 8.35
CA PHE A 49 -6.62 8.35 9.51
C PHE A 49 -8.00 7.79 9.81
N ILE A 50 -8.13 6.47 9.92
CA ILE A 50 -9.39 5.78 10.16
C ILE A 50 -9.25 4.98 11.43
N VAL A 51 -10.22 5.12 12.33
CA VAL A 51 -10.34 4.35 13.58
C VAL A 51 -11.66 3.60 13.54
N ILE A 52 -11.65 2.33 13.91
CA ILE A 52 -12.85 1.52 14.08
C ILE A 52 -12.83 0.81 15.43
N SER A 53 -14.03 0.56 15.98
CA SER A 53 -14.18 -0.35 17.10
C SER A 53 -13.73 -1.75 16.69
N GLY A 54 -12.89 -2.37 17.51
CA GLY A 54 -12.44 -3.75 17.33
C GLY A 54 -13.54 -4.76 17.66
N ALA A 55 -13.28 -6.02 17.35
CA ALA A 55 -14.17 -7.13 17.71
C ALA A 55 -14.21 -7.37 19.24
N ASP A 56 -13.09 -7.09 19.92
CA ASP A 56 -12.98 -7.17 21.37
C ASP A 56 -13.39 -5.85 22.02
N PRO A 57 -14.26 -5.88 23.05
CA PRO A 57 -14.69 -4.67 23.75
C PRO A 57 -13.50 -3.87 24.30
N GLY A 58 -13.44 -2.59 23.93
CA GLY A 58 -12.41 -1.67 24.41
C GLY A 58 -11.11 -1.69 23.60
N LEU A 59 -11.01 -2.50 22.53
CA LEU A 59 -9.95 -2.36 21.54
C LEU A 59 -10.44 -1.58 20.32
N PHE A 60 -9.54 -0.82 19.74
CA PHE A 60 -9.76 -0.02 18.54
C PHE A 60 -8.68 -0.34 17.52
N SER A 61 -9.11 -0.67 16.30
CA SER A 61 -8.20 -0.83 15.18
C SER A 61 -8.12 0.47 14.41
N PHE A 62 -6.95 0.81 13.91
CA PHE A 62 -6.79 2.00 13.09
C PHE A 62 -5.79 1.79 11.96
N TRP A 63 -5.88 2.66 10.96
CA TRP A 63 -4.91 2.74 9.88
C TRP A 63 -4.94 4.10 9.19
N VAL A 64 -3.83 4.43 8.53
CA VAL A 64 -3.70 5.61 7.67
C VAL A 64 -3.68 5.15 6.22
N VAL A 65 -4.53 5.77 5.41
CA VAL A 65 -4.46 5.67 3.95
C VAL A 65 -3.87 6.96 3.41
N SER A 66 -2.75 6.87 2.70
CA SER A 66 -2.15 7.97 1.96
C SER A 66 -2.03 7.55 0.50
N ARG A 67 -2.41 8.41 -0.44
CA ARG A 67 -2.30 8.14 -1.90
C ARG A 67 -2.89 6.78 -2.33
N GLY A 68 -3.96 6.32 -1.67
CA GLY A 68 -4.63 5.05 -1.96
C GLY A 68 -3.94 3.81 -1.39
N VAL A 69 -2.86 3.95 -0.62
CA VAL A 69 -2.17 2.85 0.05
C VAL A 69 -2.22 2.99 1.56
N ARG A 70 -2.30 1.86 2.26
CA ARG A 70 -2.17 1.85 3.73
C ARG A 70 -0.70 2.02 4.10
N VAL A 71 -0.39 3.05 4.89
CA VAL A 71 0.99 3.42 5.25
C VAL A 71 1.32 3.21 6.72
N LEU A 72 0.29 3.13 7.56
CA LEU A 72 0.41 2.92 9.01
C LEU A 72 -0.84 2.16 9.48
N SER A 73 -0.69 1.32 10.50
CA SER A 73 -1.82 0.63 11.14
C SER A 73 -1.53 0.35 12.60
N GLY A 74 -2.55 -0.02 13.38
CA GLY A 74 -2.34 -0.47 14.75
C GLY A 74 -3.63 -0.89 15.42
N VAL A 75 -3.49 -1.38 16.64
CA VAL A 75 -4.61 -1.77 17.51
C VAL A 75 -4.29 -1.27 18.92
N GLY A 76 -5.13 -0.38 19.46
CA GLY A 76 -4.92 0.23 20.78
C GLY A 76 -6.18 0.18 21.64
N GLY A 77 -6.01 0.16 22.96
CA GLY A 77 -7.13 0.20 23.92
C GLY A 77 -7.41 1.58 24.51
N ASP A 78 -6.56 2.58 24.21
CA ASP A 78 -6.67 3.93 24.74
C ASP A 78 -6.85 4.96 23.61
N LEU A 79 -8.04 5.57 23.56
CA LEU A 79 -8.36 6.60 22.57
C LEU A 79 -7.53 7.87 22.76
N SER A 80 -7.03 8.16 23.96
CA SER A 80 -6.15 9.32 24.21
C SER A 80 -4.80 9.10 23.54
N ALA A 81 -4.23 7.90 23.69
CA ALA A 81 -3.00 7.51 22.99
C ALA A 81 -3.20 7.50 21.47
N ILE A 82 -4.34 7.01 20.98
CA ILE A 82 -4.67 7.07 19.54
C ILE A 82 -4.79 8.53 19.06
N ALA A 83 -5.42 9.42 19.83
CA ALA A 83 -5.50 10.85 19.50
C ALA A 83 -4.12 11.52 19.40
N GLN A 84 -3.18 11.14 20.28
CA GLN A 84 -1.79 11.62 20.21
C GLN A 84 -1.09 11.12 18.94
N VAL A 85 -1.30 9.86 18.55
CA VAL A 85 -0.78 9.32 17.27
C VAL A 85 -1.37 10.08 16.08
N ILE A 86 -2.66 10.40 16.09
CA ILE A 86 -3.31 11.20 15.04
C ILE A 86 -2.67 12.59 14.95
N ASP A 87 -2.42 13.25 16.08
CA ASP A 87 -1.83 14.60 16.09
C ASP A 87 -0.37 14.60 15.64
N GLU A 88 0.43 13.64 16.08
CA GLU A 88 1.81 13.45 15.62
C GLU A 88 1.87 13.22 14.10
N TRP A 89 0.97 12.38 13.58
CA TRP A 89 0.83 12.16 12.15
C TRP A 89 0.37 13.45 11.44
N ARG A 90 -0.67 14.13 11.90
CA ARG A 90 -1.14 15.36 11.26
C ARG A 90 -0.07 16.47 11.25
N SER A 91 0.76 16.55 12.28
CA SER A 91 1.81 17.57 12.44
C SER A 91 3.08 17.31 11.61
N GLY A 92 3.16 16.21 10.87
CA GLY A 92 4.28 15.94 9.96
C GLY A 92 5.34 14.97 10.50
N THR A 93 5.12 14.34 11.65
CA THR A 93 6.07 13.35 12.20
C THR A 93 6.21 12.17 11.24
N ALA A 94 7.43 11.67 11.05
CA ALA A 94 7.70 10.50 10.21
C ALA A 94 7.01 9.25 10.79
N LEU A 95 6.40 8.42 9.94
CA LEU A 95 5.64 7.24 10.34
C LEU A 95 6.51 6.24 11.12
N ARG A 96 7.79 6.11 10.74
CA ARG A 96 8.75 5.27 11.48
C ARG A 96 9.02 5.79 12.89
N GLU A 97 9.08 7.11 13.08
CA GLU A 97 9.27 7.71 14.41
C GLU A 97 8.05 7.50 15.29
N ILE A 98 6.85 7.64 14.71
CA ILE A 98 5.58 7.31 15.38
C ILE A 98 5.58 5.83 15.80
N GLY A 99 5.91 4.91 14.90
CA GLY A 99 5.99 3.47 15.20
C GLY A 99 7.04 3.10 16.24
N ALA A 100 8.17 3.83 16.28
CA ALA A 100 9.19 3.63 17.31
C ALA A 100 8.77 4.15 18.70
N ARG A 101 7.94 5.20 18.74
CA ARG A 101 7.43 5.80 19.98
C ARG A 101 6.26 5.02 20.56
N TRP A 102 5.40 4.47 19.71
CA TRP A 102 4.13 3.85 20.08
C TRP A 102 4.15 2.36 19.76
N THR A 103 4.30 1.51 20.78
CA THR A 103 4.44 0.04 20.61
C THR A 103 3.21 -0.65 20.00
N PHE A 104 2.04 -0.01 20.04
CA PHE A 104 0.81 -0.50 19.42
C PHE A 104 0.62 -0.03 17.97
N VAL A 105 1.53 0.80 17.46
CA VAL A 105 1.57 1.26 16.07
C VAL A 105 2.51 0.35 15.29
N ASN A 106 2.00 -0.18 14.18
CA ASN A 106 2.76 -0.87 13.17
C ASN A 106 2.98 0.08 11.98
N ALA A 107 4.17 0.67 11.94
CA ALA A 107 4.71 1.35 10.78
C ALA A 107 5.76 0.42 10.15
N ASP A 108 5.52 0.05 8.89
CA ASP A 108 6.48 -0.74 8.13
C ASP A 108 7.81 0.02 8.03
N ILE A 109 8.92 -0.71 7.85
CA ILE A 109 10.07 -0.17 7.12
C ILE A 109 9.49 0.40 5.80
N ASN A 110 10.04 1.34 5.07
CA ASN A 110 9.36 1.88 3.87
C ASN A 110 8.01 2.63 4.09
N ALA A 111 7.44 2.71 5.31
CA ALA A 111 6.18 3.45 5.53
C ALA A 111 6.27 4.91 5.06
N ASP A 112 7.39 5.59 5.36
CA ASP A 112 7.62 6.97 4.93
C ASP A 112 7.78 7.10 3.41
N GLU A 113 8.47 6.14 2.77
CA GLU A 113 8.58 6.05 1.32
C GLU A 113 7.22 5.86 0.65
N ARG A 114 6.38 4.97 1.23
CA ARG A 114 5.01 4.72 0.75
C ARG A 114 4.15 5.97 0.90
N GLU A 115 4.28 6.67 2.02
CA GLU A 115 3.59 7.93 2.23
C GLU A 115 4.04 8.99 1.23
N ARG A 116 5.34 9.16 0.97
CA ARG A 116 5.85 10.12 -0.03
C ARG A 116 5.44 9.79 -1.47
N GLY A 117 5.06 8.54 -1.74
CA GLY A 117 4.58 8.09 -3.06
C GLY A 117 5.67 7.56 -3.99
N ASP A 118 6.86 7.25 -3.48
CA ASP A 118 7.93 6.63 -4.29
C ASP A 118 7.78 5.10 -4.35
N LEU A 119 6.57 4.66 -4.71
CA LEU A 119 6.16 3.26 -4.65
C LEU A 119 6.83 2.40 -5.73
N VAL A 120 7.16 2.99 -6.89
CA VAL A 120 7.83 2.27 -7.98
C VAL A 120 9.26 1.93 -7.60
N ALA A 121 10.05 2.91 -7.16
CA ALA A 121 11.44 2.64 -6.76
C ALA A 121 11.50 1.70 -5.56
N LEU A 122 10.58 1.87 -4.61
CA LEU A 122 10.43 0.98 -3.47
C LEU A 122 10.16 -0.47 -3.91
N GLN A 123 9.17 -0.71 -4.77
CA GLN A 123 8.81 -2.06 -5.21
C GLN A 123 9.96 -2.72 -5.99
N TRP A 124 10.69 -1.96 -6.81
CA TRP A 124 11.88 -2.48 -7.48
C TRP A 124 12.95 -2.92 -6.49
N ARG A 125 13.19 -2.13 -5.44
CA ARG A 125 14.13 -2.49 -4.37
C ARG A 125 13.67 -3.76 -3.66
N GLU A 126 12.40 -3.79 -3.21
CA GLU A 126 11.82 -4.94 -2.48
C GLU A 126 11.95 -6.23 -3.31
N LEU A 127 11.54 -6.23 -4.59
CA LEU A 127 11.62 -7.43 -5.43
C LEU A 127 13.06 -7.91 -5.66
N ARG A 128 14.03 -6.99 -5.77
CA ARG A 128 15.44 -7.34 -6.03
C ARG A 128 16.18 -7.80 -4.78
N GLU A 129 15.73 -7.36 -3.60
CA GLU A 129 16.30 -7.73 -2.30
C GLU A 129 15.57 -8.91 -1.64
N ASP A 130 14.41 -9.32 -2.18
CA ASP A 130 13.61 -10.44 -1.67
C ASP A 130 14.35 -11.79 -1.87
N PRO A 131 14.71 -12.49 -0.78
CA PRO A 131 15.43 -13.76 -0.86
C PRO A 131 14.60 -14.91 -1.44
N ASP A 132 13.27 -14.79 -1.51
CA ASP A 132 12.38 -15.80 -2.10
C ASP A 132 12.38 -15.72 -3.64
N ASN A 133 12.85 -14.62 -4.23
CA ASN A 133 13.03 -14.49 -5.67
C ASN A 133 14.31 -15.21 -6.12
N ASP A 134 14.14 -16.31 -6.85
CA ASP A 134 15.22 -17.18 -7.29
C ASP A 134 15.52 -17.07 -8.81
N GLU A 135 16.30 -18.01 -9.33
CA GLU A 135 16.70 -18.08 -10.74
C GLU A 135 15.53 -18.13 -11.74
N ARG A 136 14.31 -18.42 -11.30
CA ARG A 136 13.12 -18.45 -12.18
C ARG A 136 12.62 -17.05 -12.52
N ILE A 137 12.96 -16.04 -11.72
CA ILE A 137 12.45 -14.68 -11.86
C ILE A 137 13.54 -13.62 -11.85
N MET A 138 14.63 -13.82 -11.10
CA MET A 138 15.71 -12.83 -10.95
C MET A 138 16.31 -12.35 -12.27
N PRO A 139 16.61 -13.22 -13.26
CA PRO A 139 17.11 -12.75 -14.56
C PRO A 139 16.15 -11.78 -15.27
N LEU A 140 14.83 -12.03 -15.19
CA LEU A 140 13.82 -11.16 -15.78
C LEU A 140 13.68 -9.84 -15.00
N LEU A 141 13.75 -9.88 -13.67
CA LEU A 141 13.71 -8.69 -12.82
C LEU A 141 14.89 -7.76 -13.09
N GLU A 142 16.11 -8.29 -13.12
CA GLU A 142 17.31 -7.49 -13.38
C GLU A 142 17.30 -6.91 -14.80
N ALA A 143 16.97 -7.72 -15.80
CA ALA A 143 16.85 -7.23 -17.18
C ALA A 143 15.77 -6.13 -17.31
N ALA A 144 14.62 -6.30 -16.66
CA ALA A 144 13.55 -5.30 -16.69
C ALA A 144 13.90 -4.02 -15.93
N HIS A 145 14.58 -4.12 -14.79
CA HIS A 145 15.05 -2.96 -14.05
C HIS A 145 16.14 -2.19 -14.83
N ALA A 146 16.94 -2.87 -15.65
CA ALA A 146 17.93 -2.24 -16.51
C ALA A 146 17.30 -1.44 -17.68
N ASP A 147 16.09 -1.80 -18.13
CA ASP A 147 15.36 -1.09 -19.18
C ASP A 147 14.61 0.14 -18.59
N PRO A 148 14.97 1.39 -18.98
CA PRO A 148 14.33 2.58 -18.41
C PRO A 148 12.82 2.66 -18.61
N ARG A 149 12.29 2.04 -19.69
CA ARG A 149 10.86 2.06 -20.02
C ARG A 149 10.06 1.23 -19.02
N LEU A 150 10.62 0.10 -18.60
CA LEU A 150 10.01 -0.80 -17.62
C LEU A 150 10.31 -0.39 -16.19
N ARG A 151 11.52 0.13 -15.92
CA ARG A 151 11.88 0.66 -14.59
C ARG A 151 10.95 1.76 -14.12
N ALA A 152 10.35 2.53 -15.03
CA ALA A 152 9.36 3.56 -14.71
C ALA A 152 7.96 3.01 -14.36
N LEU A 153 7.70 1.72 -14.58
CA LEU A 153 6.44 1.06 -14.29
C LEU A 153 6.50 0.32 -12.95
N TYR A 154 5.34 0.08 -12.35
CA TYR A 154 5.24 -0.71 -11.13
C TYR A 154 5.35 -2.21 -11.46
N PRO A 155 6.42 -2.90 -11.04
CA PRO A 155 6.59 -4.33 -11.31
C PRO A 155 5.75 -5.16 -10.34
N VAL A 156 5.17 -6.24 -10.84
CA VAL A 156 4.45 -7.22 -10.03
C VAL A 156 4.96 -8.62 -10.37
N VAL A 157 5.37 -9.36 -9.35
CA VAL A 157 5.67 -10.78 -9.47
C VAL A 157 4.51 -11.59 -8.91
N SER A 158 3.95 -12.49 -9.72
CA SER A 158 2.93 -13.44 -9.28
C SER A 158 3.15 -14.77 -9.94
N HIS A 159 3.25 -15.85 -9.15
CA HIS A 159 3.49 -17.21 -9.66
C HIS A 159 4.70 -17.28 -10.62
N TYR A 160 5.80 -16.61 -10.27
CA TYR A 160 7.03 -16.50 -11.09
C TYR A 160 6.82 -15.85 -12.48
N ARG A 161 5.77 -15.03 -12.60
CA ARG A 161 5.51 -14.19 -13.78
C ARG A 161 5.74 -12.74 -13.41
N LEU A 162 6.53 -12.05 -14.22
CA LEU A 162 6.75 -10.61 -14.14
C LEU A 162 5.71 -9.89 -14.99
N LEU A 163 4.94 -9.01 -14.35
CA LEU A 163 3.94 -8.14 -14.96
C LEU A 163 4.25 -6.68 -14.62
N PHE A 164 3.62 -5.76 -15.33
CA PHE A 164 3.74 -4.33 -15.07
C PHE A 164 2.38 -3.66 -14.98
N SER A 165 2.26 -2.72 -14.05
CA SER A 165 1.11 -1.83 -13.89
C SER A 165 1.53 -0.37 -14.10
N ARG A 166 0.65 0.43 -14.72
CA ARG A 166 0.83 1.90 -14.80
C ARG A 166 0.59 2.60 -13.47
N ARG A 167 -0.14 1.96 -12.57
CA ARG A 167 -0.44 2.45 -11.22
C ARG A 167 0.35 1.67 -10.19
N ALA A 168 0.98 2.36 -9.25
CA ALA A 168 1.71 1.75 -8.15
C ALA A 168 0.84 1.42 -6.93
N ALA A 169 -0.48 1.65 -7.05
CA ALA A 169 -1.48 1.38 -6.01
C ALA A 169 -2.79 0.90 -6.65
N PRO A 170 -3.64 0.17 -5.88
CA PRO A 170 -4.96 -0.23 -6.34
C PRO A 170 -5.88 0.96 -6.71
N PRO A 171 -6.78 0.80 -7.71
CA PRO A 171 -6.87 -0.35 -8.59
C PRO A 171 -5.69 -0.36 -9.58
N TYR A 172 -5.03 -1.51 -9.71
CA TYR A 172 -3.89 -1.67 -10.63
C TYR A 172 -4.36 -1.58 -12.09
N GLU A 173 -3.47 -1.08 -12.95
CA GLU A 173 -3.70 -0.95 -14.39
C GLU A 173 -2.65 -1.77 -15.13
N PHE A 174 -2.87 -3.09 -15.21
CA PHE A 174 -1.94 -4.02 -15.83
C PHE A 174 -1.89 -3.86 -17.36
N LEU A 175 -0.69 -4.03 -17.91
CA LEU A 175 -0.44 -3.90 -19.35
C LEU A 175 -0.85 -5.12 -20.18
N GLY A 176 -1.39 -6.18 -19.55
CA GLY A 176 -1.85 -7.39 -20.25
C GLY A 176 -0.74 -8.25 -20.86
N LEU A 177 0.53 -7.96 -20.56
CA LEU A 177 1.70 -8.74 -20.94
C LEU A 177 2.41 -9.26 -19.70
N LYS A 178 3.03 -10.43 -19.83
CA LYS A 178 3.81 -11.07 -18.77
C LYS A 178 5.05 -11.76 -19.33
N ALA A 179 6.13 -11.75 -18.55
CA ALA A 179 7.34 -12.51 -18.83
C ALA A 179 7.55 -13.57 -17.75
N TYR A 180 7.99 -14.77 -18.11
CA TYR A 180 8.32 -15.84 -17.16
C TYR A 180 9.34 -16.81 -17.75
N ARG A 181 9.95 -17.62 -16.90
CA ARG A 181 10.80 -18.74 -17.32
C ARG A 181 9.95 -20.01 -17.49
N GLY A 182 9.98 -20.60 -18.68
CA GLY A 182 9.34 -21.86 -19.04
C GLY A 182 10.01 -23.07 -18.39
N ARG A 183 9.34 -24.23 -18.46
CA ARG A 183 9.85 -25.49 -17.87
C ARG A 183 11.10 -26.02 -18.57
N ASP A 184 11.27 -25.70 -19.84
CA ASP A 184 12.44 -26.00 -20.66
C ASP A 184 13.61 -25.03 -20.41
N GLY A 185 13.41 -24.04 -19.54
CA GLY A 185 14.40 -23.03 -19.18
C GLY A 185 14.42 -21.81 -20.09
N ALA A 186 13.61 -21.78 -21.17
CA ALA A 186 13.46 -20.61 -22.03
C ALA A 186 12.70 -19.48 -21.32
N HIS A 187 12.98 -18.24 -21.68
CA HIS A 187 12.22 -17.07 -21.26
C HIS A 187 11.10 -16.81 -22.26
N VAL A 188 9.89 -16.64 -21.73
CA VAL A 188 8.66 -16.51 -22.51
C VAL A 188 8.02 -15.16 -22.22
N VAL A 189 7.62 -14.44 -23.26
CA VAL A 189 6.69 -13.31 -23.18
C VAL A 189 5.35 -13.78 -23.71
N ALA A 190 4.29 -13.59 -22.92
CA ALA A 190 2.94 -14.00 -23.27
C ALA A 190 1.92 -12.89 -23.06
N GLY A 191 0.81 -13.01 -23.79
CA GLY A 191 -0.39 -12.20 -23.56
C GLY A 191 -1.13 -12.59 -22.27
N GLN A 192 -2.19 -11.84 -21.97
CA GLN A 192 -3.03 -12.10 -20.80
C GLN A 192 -3.63 -13.51 -20.82
N ASP A 193 -3.98 -14.00 -22.00
CA ASP A 193 -4.52 -15.32 -22.32
C ASP A 193 -3.51 -16.47 -22.29
N ASP A 194 -2.28 -16.22 -21.82
CA ASP A 194 -1.19 -17.20 -21.77
C ASP A 194 -0.69 -17.67 -23.13
N VAL A 195 -1.09 -17.01 -24.23
CA VAL A 195 -0.54 -17.30 -25.56
C VAL A 195 0.88 -16.74 -25.66
N PRO A 196 1.90 -17.59 -25.93
CA PRO A 196 3.27 -17.14 -26.12
C PRO A 196 3.38 -16.22 -27.35
N LEU A 197 3.99 -15.06 -27.16
CA LEU A 197 4.30 -14.09 -28.20
C LEU A 197 5.78 -14.16 -28.60
N LYS A 198 6.64 -14.56 -27.67
CA LYS A 198 8.08 -14.74 -27.87
C LYS A 198 8.62 -15.78 -26.90
N GLU A 199 9.49 -16.64 -27.40
CA GLU A 199 10.32 -17.54 -26.60
C GLU A 199 11.79 -17.32 -26.99
N THR A 200 12.67 -17.28 -26.00
CA THR A 200 14.11 -17.04 -26.19
C THR A 200 14.91 -17.59 -25.01
N PRO A 201 16.15 -18.07 -25.21
CA PRO A 201 17.02 -18.44 -24.09
C PRO A 201 17.46 -17.23 -23.23
N SER A 202 17.38 -15.99 -23.72
CA SER A 202 17.86 -14.78 -23.01
C SER A 202 16.74 -14.02 -22.31
N ALA A 203 16.95 -13.68 -21.04
CA ALA A 203 16.03 -12.82 -20.29
C ALA A 203 15.99 -11.40 -20.87
N GLU A 204 17.15 -10.87 -21.26
CA GLU A 204 17.30 -9.54 -21.86
C GLU A 204 16.53 -9.42 -23.17
N GLU A 205 16.60 -10.43 -24.04
CA GLU A 205 15.83 -10.45 -25.28
C GLU A 205 14.32 -10.50 -25.02
N ALA A 206 13.87 -11.31 -24.05
CA ALA A 206 12.46 -11.41 -23.68
C ALA A 206 11.96 -10.05 -23.15
N ILE A 207 12.72 -9.42 -22.25
CA ILE A 207 12.36 -8.12 -21.67
C ILE A 207 12.38 -7.00 -22.73
N SER A 208 13.38 -6.96 -23.59
CA SER A 208 13.46 -5.97 -24.68
C SER A 208 12.25 -6.07 -25.62
N PHE A 209 11.83 -7.30 -25.96
CA PHE A 209 10.61 -7.55 -26.72
C PHE A 209 9.34 -7.12 -25.96
N LEU A 210 9.24 -7.45 -24.67
CA LEU A 210 8.10 -7.02 -23.84
C LEU A 210 8.00 -5.48 -23.81
N ALA A 211 9.11 -4.78 -23.64
CA ALA A 211 9.16 -3.32 -23.59
C ALA A 211 8.73 -2.69 -24.92
N SER A 212 9.15 -3.24 -26.08
CA SER A 212 8.73 -2.72 -27.38
C SER A 212 7.22 -2.85 -27.61
N ARG A 213 6.62 -3.98 -27.19
CA ARG A 213 5.18 -4.22 -27.31
C ARG A 213 4.37 -3.24 -26.45
N ILE A 214 4.88 -2.85 -25.29
CA ILE A 214 4.25 -1.83 -24.45
C ILE A 214 4.27 -0.46 -25.14
N GLU A 215 5.36 -0.08 -25.79
CA GLU A 215 5.43 1.21 -26.50
C GLU A 215 4.49 1.27 -27.71
N GLU A 216 4.39 0.18 -28.47
CA GLU A 216 3.46 0.05 -29.59
C GLU A 216 2.00 0.23 -29.13
N SER A 217 1.64 -0.31 -27.97
CA SER A 217 0.30 -0.14 -27.38
C SER A 217 -0.02 1.27 -26.87
N ARG A 218 0.99 2.16 -26.80
CA ARG A 218 0.84 3.57 -26.38
C ARG A 218 0.71 4.53 -27.57
N SER A 219 0.90 4.07 -28.80
CA SER A 219 0.69 4.91 -29.98
C SER A 219 -0.81 5.00 -30.30
N PRO A 220 -1.36 6.22 -30.51
CA PRO A 220 -2.79 6.46 -30.67
C PRO A 220 -3.39 5.82 -31.93
#